data_AF-A0A942CNP5-F1
#
_entry.id   AF-A0A942CNP5-F1
#
_cell.length_a   1.000
_cell.length_b   1.000
_cell.length_c   1.000
_cell.angle_alpha   90.00
_cell.angle_beta   90.00
_cell.angle_gamma   90.00
#
_symmetry.space_group_name_H-M   'P 1'
#
loop_
_entity.id
_entity.type
_entity.pdbx_description
1 polymer ?
#
loop_
_entity_poly.entity_id
_entity_poly.type
_entity_poly.pdbx_seq_one_letter_code
_entity_poly.pdbx_strand_id
1 'polypeptide(L)'
;MLNEYVYCPRLFFYEWVEGVFAHSSDTVSGSLRHEVVDARTDGLPGPEDVEGLTLKARAVTLSSEIHRLIAKMDLVEVSDGAVAPIDYKVGRPKDGASGPEAWPADRAQLCAQALVLRDNGYECREAIAYYHATKQRVRVAIDEPLVSETVAALDAARRLAEHGRIPAPLQDSPKCPRCSLSGICLPDETAAALAWQEEETGDQLLLFSEEFLHVPGPLASSPERDLRRLVPARDDERPLYVTGYGLTVGKSGEVLEVRDKKQLIQEARIKDVCQLNVFGTVHVTSAVIEALCFAEKPIAHFSMGGWFYGLTQGLGLKNVFLRRSQFEQADDEAFCIRAARAFITSKIRNQRTLLLRNHIEPPPIALARLKTLAASAAECDSLESLLGVEGTAARVYFEHFPGMLKAENCDGSMAFDLEHRNRRPPRDPVNAMLSLAYAFLTRDLTIICHAIGFDPFMGFYHQLRFGRPALALDLMEEFRPLIADSAVITAINTRMVTADCFVRTGSAVSLDKRGRTGLIRAYEQRMDALVTHPLFGYRVSYRRILEIQARMLARVVTGEVPRYAGFETR
;
A
#
# COMPACT_ATOMS: atom_id res chain seq x y z
N MET A 1 -6.41 4.96 -21.67
CA MET A 1 -6.33 6.09 -20.73
C MET A 1 -7.57 6.99 -20.77
N LEU A 2 -8.13 7.36 -21.94
CA LEU A 2 -9.42 8.09 -21.97
C LEU A 2 -10.58 7.28 -21.36
N ASN A 3 -10.61 5.97 -21.64
CA ASN A 3 -11.55 5.02 -21.05
C ASN A 3 -11.59 5.16 -19.52
N GLU A 4 -10.42 5.19 -18.89
CA GLU A 4 -10.26 5.25 -17.45
C GLU A 4 -10.71 6.61 -16.89
N TYR A 5 -10.52 7.71 -17.63
CA TYR A 5 -11.03 9.03 -17.23
C TYR A 5 -12.55 9.07 -17.21
N VAL A 6 -13.19 8.55 -18.26
CA VAL A 6 -14.67 8.46 -18.35
C VAL A 6 -15.23 7.47 -17.32
N TYR A 7 -14.47 6.42 -17.00
CA TYR A 7 -14.82 5.52 -15.91
C TYR A 7 -14.77 6.24 -14.56
N CYS A 8 -13.64 6.86 -14.23
CA CYS A 8 -13.41 7.62 -13.00
C CYS A 8 -12.22 8.58 -13.19
N PRO A 9 -12.39 9.90 -13.07
CA PRO A 9 -11.28 10.86 -13.21
C PRO A 9 -10.11 10.56 -12.25
N ARG A 10 -10.41 10.04 -11.04
CA ARG A 10 -9.39 9.65 -10.07
C ARG A 10 -8.62 8.39 -10.47
N LEU A 11 -9.27 7.42 -11.13
CA LEU A 11 -8.58 6.26 -11.71
C LEU A 11 -7.58 6.71 -12.77
N PHE A 12 -8.03 7.57 -13.68
CA PHE A 12 -7.14 8.20 -14.67
C PHE A 12 -5.97 8.93 -14.00
N PHE A 13 -6.21 9.70 -12.94
CA PHE A 13 -5.15 10.39 -12.23
C PHE A 13 -4.08 9.41 -11.72
N TYR A 14 -4.48 8.34 -11.03
CA TYR A 14 -3.55 7.33 -10.55
C TYR A 14 -2.73 6.69 -11.67
N GLU A 15 -3.38 6.23 -12.74
CA GLU A 15 -2.66 5.49 -13.79
C GLU A 15 -1.84 6.39 -14.71
N TRP A 16 -2.39 7.55 -15.10
CA TRP A 16 -1.76 8.44 -16.08
C TRP A 16 -0.82 9.45 -15.44
N VAL A 17 -1.24 10.09 -14.35
CA VAL A 17 -0.47 11.16 -13.69
C VAL A 17 0.52 10.55 -12.70
N GLU A 18 0.08 9.55 -11.92
CA GLU A 18 0.93 8.94 -10.90
C GLU A 18 1.68 7.69 -11.38
N GLY A 19 1.31 7.12 -12.53
CA GLY A 19 1.91 5.89 -13.05
C GLY A 19 1.64 4.66 -12.18
N VAL A 20 0.58 4.69 -11.38
CA VAL A 20 0.19 3.61 -10.47
C VAL A 20 -0.63 2.58 -11.25
N PHE A 21 -0.15 1.35 -11.32
CA PHE A 21 -0.89 0.23 -11.91
C PHE A 21 -1.02 -0.88 -10.86
N ALA A 22 -2.22 -1.43 -10.69
CA ALA A 22 -2.43 -2.66 -9.94
C ALA A 22 -3.08 -3.69 -10.85
N HIS A 23 -2.50 -4.88 -10.90
CA HIS A 23 -3.04 -5.97 -11.69
C HIS A 23 -4.24 -6.60 -10.95
N SER A 24 -5.45 -6.48 -11.49
CA SER A 24 -6.58 -7.36 -11.16
C SER A 24 -6.48 -8.67 -11.95
N SER A 25 -7.18 -9.72 -11.49
CA SER A 25 -7.36 -10.98 -12.22
C SER A 25 -7.82 -10.79 -13.68
N ASP A 26 -8.58 -9.72 -13.92
CA ASP A 26 -9.13 -9.37 -15.22
C ASP A 26 -8.07 -8.70 -16.12
N THR A 27 -7.22 -7.82 -15.57
CA THR A 27 -6.08 -7.24 -16.30
C THR A 27 -5.00 -8.26 -16.65
N VAL A 28 -4.69 -9.22 -15.76
CA VAL A 28 -3.73 -10.32 -16.05
C VAL A 28 -4.27 -11.24 -17.14
N SER A 29 -5.58 -11.51 -17.12
CA SER A 29 -6.24 -12.28 -18.18
C SER A 29 -6.31 -11.51 -19.51
N GLY A 30 -6.40 -10.18 -19.46
CA GLY A 30 -6.31 -9.30 -20.63
C GLY A 30 -4.91 -9.28 -21.24
N SER A 31 -3.86 -9.07 -20.44
CA SER A 31 -2.48 -9.00 -20.91
C SER A 31 -2.00 -10.30 -21.57
N LEU A 32 -2.32 -11.45 -20.98
CA LEU A 32 -2.03 -12.77 -21.57
C LEU A 32 -2.74 -13.01 -22.91
N ARG A 33 -3.87 -12.35 -23.15
CA ARG A 33 -4.61 -12.43 -24.43
C ARG A 33 -4.07 -11.45 -25.46
N HIS A 34 -3.58 -10.29 -25.02
CA HIS A 34 -2.90 -9.32 -25.90
C HIS A 34 -1.60 -9.91 -26.47
N GLU A 35 -0.82 -10.65 -25.67
CA GLU A 35 0.39 -11.34 -26.14
C GLU A 35 0.13 -12.33 -27.30
N VAL A 36 -1.06 -12.92 -27.38
CA VAL A 36 -1.45 -13.84 -28.47
C VAL A 36 -1.84 -13.06 -29.74
N VAL A 37 -2.36 -11.83 -29.60
CA VAL A 37 -2.78 -10.97 -30.72
C VAL A 37 -1.59 -10.21 -31.31
N ASP A 38 -0.63 -9.79 -30.48
CA ASP A 38 0.59 -9.06 -30.89
C ASP A 38 1.55 -9.90 -31.76
N ALA A 39 1.39 -11.23 -31.80
CA ALA A 39 2.27 -12.13 -32.53
C ALA A 39 2.08 -12.14 -34.07
N ARG A 40 1.09 -11.42 -34.62
CA ARG A 40 0.86 -11.29 -36.08
C ARG A 40 0.38 -9.89 -36.44
N THR A 41 1.28 -9.04 -36.92
CA THR A 41 0.97 -7.73 -37.49
C THR A 41 0.60 -7.88 -38.97
N ASP A 42 -0.69 -7.97 -39.25
CA ASP A 42 -1.21 -7.72 -40.60
C ASP A 42 -1.42 -6.20 -40.71
N GLY A 43 -0.57 -5.51 -41.47
CA GLY A 43 -0.63 -4.04 -41.61
C GLY A 43 -1.96 -3.57 -42.21
N LEU A 44 -2.51 -2.46 -41.71
CA LEU A 44 -3.67 -1.80 -42.31
C LEU A 44 -3.23 -1.15 -43.64
N PRO A 45 -3.85 -1.49 -44.80
CA PRO A 45 -3.53 -0.85 -46.08
C PRO A 45 -3.80 0.65 -46.04
N GLY A 46 -3.16 1.40 -46.94
CA GLY A 46 -3.35 2.85 -47.00
C GLY A 46 -4.80 3.25 -47.30
N PRO A 47 -5.24 4.46 -46.93
CA PRO A 47 -6.62 4.92 -47.13
C PRO A 47 -7.08 4.90 -48.60
N GLU A 48 -6.15 5.03 -49.54
CA GLU A 48 -6.44 4.97 -50.98
C GLU A 48 -6.59 3.53 -51.50
N ASP A 49 -6.08 2.55 -50.74
CA ASP A 49 -6.05 1.14 -51.13
C ASP A 49 -7.20 0.32 -50.51
N VAL A 50 -7.99 0.89 -49.60
CA VAL A 50 -9.08 0.17 -48.91
C VAL A 50 -10.38 0.07 -49.72
N GLU A 51 -10.50 0.82 -50.81
CA GLU A 51 -11.69 0.80 -51.66
C GLU A 51 -11.88 -0.57 -52.33
N GLY A 52 -13.06 -1.18 -52.17
CA GLY A 52 -13.37 -2.51 -52.69
C GLY A 52 -12.69 -3.68 -51.95
N LEU A 53 -11.98 -3.43 -50.85
CA LEU A 53 -11.40 -4.47 -50.01
C LEU A 53 -12.31 -4.85 -48.84
N THR A 54 -12.30 -6.13 -48.51
CA THR A 54 -12.89 -6.68 -47.28
C THR A 54 -11.84 -7.50 -46.55
N LEU A 55 -11.27 -6.94 -45.48
CA LEU A 55 -10.21 -7.60 -44.71
C LEU A 55 -10.23 -7.23 -43.23
N LYS A 56 -9.34 -7.89 -42.48
CA LYS A 56 -9.15 -7.71 -41.04
C LYS A 56 -7.68 -7.43 -40.75
N ALA A 57 -7.39 -6.23 -40.26
CA ALA A 57 -6.04 -5.85 -39.81
C ALA A 57 -5.96 -5.99 -38.29
N ARG A 58 -4.86 -6.54 -37.77
CA ARG A 58 -4.67 -6.80 -36.33
C ARG A 58 -3.52 -6.00 -35.76
N ALA A 59 -3.63 -5.66 -34.47
CA ALA A 59 -2.60 -4.91 -33.74
C ALA A 59 -2.20 -3.60 -34.44
N VAL A 60 -3.19 -2.82 -34.88
CA VAL A 60 -2.97 -1.56 -35.58
C VAL A 60 -2.67 -0.47 -34.55
N THR A 61 -1.56 0.25 -34.75
CA THR A 61 -1.22 1.43 -33.94
C THR A 61 -1.11 2.65 -34.83
N LEU A 62 -1.93 3.67 -34.56
CA LEU A 62 -1.92 4.94 -35.27
C LEU A 62 -1.90 6.10 -34.29
N SER A 63 -1.43 7.26 -34.74
CA SER A 63 -1.44 8.51 -33.98
C SER A 63 -2.23 9.58 -34.70
N SER A 64 -2.82 10.49 -33.93
CA SER A 64 -3.45 11.71 -34.41
C SER A 64 -2.72 12.91 -33.80
N GLU A 65 -2.25 13.83 -34.64
CA GLU A 65 -1.71 15.11 -34.21
C GLU A 65 -2.81 16.11 -33.83
N ILE A 66 -3.93 16.09 -34.56
CA ILE A 66 -5.11 16.96 -34.35
C ILE A 66 -5.67 16.75 -32.95
N HIS A 67 -5.96 15.49 -32.63
CA HIS A 67 -6.49 15.10 -31.34
C HIS A 67 -5.40 14.67 -30.36
N ARG A 68 -4.10 14.78 -30.69
CA ARG A 68 -2.96 14.40 -29.82
C ARG A 68 -3.17 13.06 -29.11
N LEU A 69 -3.52 12.04 -29.90
CA LEU A 69 -3.86 10.70 -29.44
C LEU A 69 -2.97 9.65 -30.09
N ILE A 70 -2.74 8.55 -29.37
CA ILE A 70 -2.22 7.31 -29.93
C ILE A 70 -3.26 6.24 -29.63
N ALA A 71 -3.76 5.59 -30.68
CA ALA A 71 -4.70 4.49 -30.58
C ALA A 71 -3.99 3.18 -30.90
N LYS A 72 -4.04 2.25 -29.95
CA LYS A 72 -3.75 0.83 -30.19
C LYS A 72 -5.09 0.13 -30.37
N MET A 73 -5.25 -0.57 -31.48
CA MET A 73 -6.49 -1.21 -31.89
C MET A 73 -6.22 -2.70 -32.14
N ASP A 74 -6.93 -3.56 -31.42
CA ASP A 74 -6.74 -5.02 -31.52
C ASP A 74 -7.07 -5.52 -32.92
N LEU A 75 -8.15 -5.00 -33.49
CA LEU A 75 -8.69 -5.39 -34.78
C LEU A 75 -9.36 -4.20 -35.46
N VAL A 76 -9.09 -4.02 -36.75
CA VAL A 76 -9.82 -3.09 -37.62
C VAL A 76 -10.42 -3.92 -38.76
N GLU A 77 -11.74 -3.85 -38.91
CA GLU A 77 -12.46 -4.44 -40.04
C GLU A 77 -12.57 -3.39 -41.15
N VAL A 78 -12.18 -3.77 -42.37
CA VAL A 78 -12.35 -2.99 -43.59
C VAL A 78 -13.49 -3.61 -44.38
N SER A 79 -14.45 -2.78 -44.82
CA SER A 79 -15.57 -3.20 -45.66
C SER A 79 -15.97 -2.05 -46.57
N ASP A 80 -15.98 -2.29 -47.88
CA ASP A 80 -16.45 -1.33 -48.90
C ASP A 80 -15.84 0.08 -48.78
N GLY A 81 -14.52 0.16 -48.54
CA GLY A 81 -13.81 1.44 -48.39
C GLY A 81 -13.94 2.13 -47.03
N ALA A 82 -14.79 1.63 -46.13
CA ALA A 82 -14.92 2.10 -44.76
C ALA A 82 -14.18 1.18 -43.76
N VAL A 83 -13.74 1.75 -42.65
CA VAL A 83 -13.06 1.04 -41.56
C VAL A 83 -13.86 1.13 -40.26
N ALA A 84 -13.85 0.06 -39.48
CA ALA A 84 -14.47 -0.01 -38.17
C ALA A 84 -13.51 -0.67 -37.16
N PRO A 85 -13.08 0.03 -36.11
CA PRO A 85 -12.29 -0.59 -35.05
C PRO A 85 -13.17 -1.51 -34.20
N ILE A 86 -12.58 -2.62 -33.76
CA ILE A 86 -13.21 -3.62 -32.91
C ILE A 86 -12.40 -3.79 -31.64
N ASP A 87 -13.04 -3.48 -30.52
CA ASP A 87 -12.42 -3.54 -29.20
C ASP A 87 -13.02 -4.71 -28.39
N TYR A 88 -12.16 -5.56 -27.85
CA TYR A 88 -12.56 -6.75 -27.11
C TYR A 88 -12.71 -6.47 -25.62
N LYS A 89 -13.91 -6.68 -25.07
CA LYS A 89 -14.24 -6.45 -23.67
C LYS A 89 -14.52 -7.77 -22.95
N VAL A 90 -13.93 -7.94 -21.77
CA VAL A 90 -14.12 -9.15 -20.94
C VAL A 90 -15.55 -9.24 -20.39
N GLY A 91 -16.15 -8.10 -20.05
CA GLY A 91 -17.45 -8.01 -19.38
C GLY A 91 -18.66 -8.27 -20.27
N ARG A 92 -19.83 -7.83 -19.79
CA ARG A 92 -21.12 -7.85 -20.51
C ARG A 92 -21.49 -6.42 -20.94
N PRO A 93 -22.27 -6.27 -22.04
CA PRO A 93 -22.82 -4.97 -22.40
C PRO A 93 -23.80 -4.49 -21.32
N LYS A 94 -24.09 -3.19 -21.36
CA LYS A 94 -25.13 -2.58 -20.53
C LYS A 94 -26.50 -2.93 -21.12
N ASP A 95 -27.47 -3.24 -20.28
CA ASP A 95 -28.86 -3.37 -20.71
C ASP A 95 -29.44 -1.97 -20.98
N GLY A 96 -29.65 -1.67 -22.26
CA GLY A 96 -30.23 -0.42 -22.75
C GLY A 96 -31.73 -0.55 -23.01
N ALA A 97 -32.39 0.58 -23.25
CA ALA A 97 -33.84 0.62 -23.50
C ALA A 97 -34.24 -0.10 -24.80
N SER A 98 -33.33 -0.15 -25.78
CA SER A 98 -33.57 -0.73 -27.12
C SER A 98 -32.73 -1.99 -27.38
N GLY A 99 -32.07 -2.53 -26.34
CA GLY A 99 -31.19 -3.70 -26.44
C GLY A 99 -29.82 -3.47 -25.79
N PRO A 100 -28.85 -4.37 -26.05
CA PRO A 100 -27.50 -4.25 -25.51
C PRO A 100 -26.77 -2.98 -25.99
N GLU A 101 -26.28 -2.18 -25.04
CA GLU A 101 -25.54 -0.94 -25.28
C GLU A 101 -24.10 -1.05 -24.75
N ALA A 102 -23.19 -0.31 -25.37
CA ALA A 102 -21.82 -0.20 -24.89
C ALA A 102 -21.76 0.72 -23.66
N TRP A 103 -20.88 0.44 -22.71
CA TRP A 103 -20.68 1.33 -21.56
C TRP A 103 -20.16 2.70 -22.02
N PRO A 104 -20.47 3.81 -21.31
CA PRO A 104 -20.02 5.14 -21.71
C PRO A 104 -18.50 5.24 -21.95
N ALA A 105 -17.71 4.56 -21.12
CA ALA A 105 -16.27 4.53 -21.22
C ALA A 105 -15.79 3.75 -22.48
N ASP A 106 -16.47 2.64 -22.81
CA ASP A 106 -16.23 1.87 -24.03
C ASP A 106 -16.60 2.69 -25.28
N ARG A 107 -17.72 3.43 -25.25
CA ARG A 107 -18.15 4.33 -26.34
C ARG A 107 -17.11 5.42 -26.60
N ALA A 108 -16.63 6.08 -25.54
CA ALA A 108 -15.60 7.12 -25.66
C ALA A 108 -14.28 6.56 -26.20
N GLN A 109 -13.85 5.37 -25.78
CA GLN A 109 -12.67 4.70 -26.30
C GLN A 109 -12.81 4.39 -27.81
N LEU A 110 -13.92 3.77 -28.21
CA LEU A 110 -14.19 3.45 -29.61
C LEU A 110 -14.27 4.71 -30.48
N CYS A 111 -14.90 5.78 -29.97
CA CYS A 111 -14.93 7.06 -30.65
C CYS A 111 -13.52 7.65 -30.80
N ALA A 112 -12.68 7.60 -29.77
CA ALA A 112 -11.29 8.06 -29.87
C ALA A 112 -10.47 7.26 -30.90
N GLN A 113 -10.65 5.93 -30.98
CA GLN A 113 -10.04 5.09 -32.01
C GLN A 113 -10.53 5.48 -33.42
N ALA A 114 -11.84 5.70 -33.58
CA ALA A 114 -12.44 6.13 -34.84
C ALA A 114 -11.95 7.51 -35.28
N LEU A 115 -11.79 8.46 -34.35
CA LEU A 115 -11.22 9.78 -34.63
C LEU A 115 -9.77 9.68 -35.12
N VAL A 116 -8.94 8.82 -34.50
CA VAL A 116 -7.57 8.58 -34.98
C VAL A 116 -7.58 7.99 -36.40
N LEU A 117 -8.50 7.08 -36.72
CA LEU A 117 -8.64 6.56 -38.09
C LEU A 117 -9.05 7.67 -39.08
N ARG A 118 -10.03 8.51 -38.71
CA ARG A 118 -10.45 9.65 -39.54
C ARG A 118 -9.31 10.63 -39.81
N ASP A 119 -8.51 10.95 -38.79
CA ASP A 119 -7.36 11.85 -38.92
C ASP A 119 -6.24 11.27 -39.80
N ASN A 120 -6.20 9.96 -39.96
CA ASN A 120 -5.29 9.25 -40.88
C ASN A 120 -5.91 9.03 -42.27
N GLY A 121 -7.03 9.68 -42.60
CA GLY A 121 -7.64 9.67 -43.92
C GLY A 121 -8.65 8.54 -44.18
N TYR A 122 -8.93 7.69 -43.19
CA TYR A 122 -9.90 6.61 -43.37
C TYR A 122 -11.34 7.08 -43.12
N GLU A 123 -12.29 6.53 -43.87
CA GLU A 123 -13.69 6.71 -43.56
C GLU A 123 -14.14 5.75 -42.45
N CYS A 124 -14.45 6.30 -41.27
CA CYS A 124 -14.95 5.52 -40.13
C CYS A 124 -16.28 6.08 -39.63
N ARG A 125 -17.39 5.36 -39.86
CA ARG A 125 -18.75 5.78 -39.46
C ARG A 125 -19.25 5.06 -38.21
N GLU A 126 -18.76 3.85 -37.96
CA GLU A 126 -19.14 3.03 -36.81
C GLU A 126 -17.93 2.30 -36.22
N ALA A 127 -18.09 1.85 -34.98
CA ALA A 127 -17.12 1.05 -34.25
C ALA A 127 -17.84 -0.07 -33.48
N ILE A 128 -17.12 -1.10 -33.04
CA ILE A 128 -17.74 -2.29 -32.47
C ILE A 128 -17.10 -2.66 -31.12
N ALA A 129 -17.91 -2.75 -30.08
CA ALA A 129 -17.53 -3.41 -28.82
C ALA A 129 -17.91 -4.89 -28.90
N TYR A 130 -16.94 -5.79 -28.74
CA TYR A 130 -17.19 -7.23 -28.63
C TYR A 130 -17.10 -7.68 -27.16
N TYR A 131 -18.23 -8.09 -26.57
CA TYR A 131 -18.28 -8.54 -25.18
C TYR A 131 -18.14 -10.06 -25.08
N HIS A 132 -17.02 -10.55 -24.56
CA HIS A 132 -16.72 -11.98 -24.47
C HIS A 132 -17.70 -12.76 -23.60
N ALA A 133 -18.17 -12.19 -22.48
CA ALA A 133 -19.04 -12.88 -21.54
C ALA A 133 -20.41 -13.22 -22.14
N THR A 134 -20.88 -12.45 -23.13
CA THR A 134 -22.15 -12.71 -23.84
C THR A 134 -21.97 -13.07 -25.31
N LYS A 135 -20.73 -13.00 -25.84
CA LYS A 135 -20.40 -13.14 -27.27
C LYS A 135 -21.18 -12.17 -28.17
N GLN A 136 -21.54 -11.00 -27.65
CA GLN A 136 -22.33 -10.00 -28.37
C GLN A 136 -21.43 -8.93 -29.01
N ARG A 137 -21.81 -8.52 -30.22
CA ARG A 137 -21.25 -7.34 -30.92
C ARG A 137 -22.22 -6.18 -30.72
N VAL A 138 -21.77 -5.12 -30.08
CA VAL A 138 -22.52 -3.88 -29.93
C VAL A 138 -21.92 -2.84 -30.86
N ARG A 139 -22.72 -2.38 -31.82
CA ARG A 139 -22.31 -1.32 -32.76
C ARG A 139 -22.49 0.04 -32.09
N VAL A 140 -21.49 0.90 -32.25
CA VAL A 140 -21.47 2.27 -31.77
C VAL A 140 -21.35 3.18 -32.98
N ALA A 141 -22.39 3.97 -33.25
CA ALA A 141 -22.35 5.00 -34.29
C ALA A 141 -21.42 6.13 -33.85
N ILE A 142 -20.55 6.59 -34.76
CA ILE A 142 -19.62 7.70 -34.50
C ILE A 142 -20.24 9.00 -35.04
N ASP A 143 -21.25 9.46 -34.33
CA ASP A 143 -22.01 10.67 -34.62
C ASP A 143 -21.42 11.92 -33.95
N GLU A 144 -21.87 13.09 -34.39
CA GLU A 144 -21.38 14.39 -33.88
C GLU A 144 -21.56 14.55 -32.36
N PRO A 145 -22.68 14.12 -31.74
CA PRO A 145 -22.82 14.14 -30.29
C PRO A 145 -21.76 13.31 -29.56
N LEU A 146 -21.50 12.06 -29.99
CA LEU A 146 -20.48 11.22 -29.36
C LEU A 146 -19.06 11.78 -29.58
N VAL A 147 -18.78 12.33 -30.76
CA VAL A 147 -17.52 13.02 -31.05
C VAL A 147 -17.32 14.19 -30.10
N SER A 148 -18.32 15.06 -29.97
CA SER A 148 -18.28 16.20 -29.04
C SER A 148 -18.09 15.78 -27.58
N GLU A 149 -18.80 14.75 -27.12
CA GLU A 149 -18.64 14.18 -25.76
C GLU A 149 -17.22 13.66 -25.53
N THR A 150 -16.68 12.94 -26.52
CA THR A 150 -15.35 12.32 -26.46
C THR A 150 -14.24 13.38 -26.45
N VAL A 151 -14.34 14.41 -27.30
CA VAL A 151 -13.39 15.53 -27.33
C VAL A 151 -13.45 16.34 -26.04
N ALA A 152 -14.64 16.60 -25.50
CA ALA A 152 -14.78 17.27 -24.21
C ALA A 152 -14.14 16.47 -23.07
N ALA A 153 -14.30 15.15 -23.06
CA ALA A 153 -13.66 14.26 -22.09
C ALA A 153 -12.13 14.25 -22.24
N LEU A 154 -11.60 14.26 -23.47
CA LEU A 154 -10.16 14.37 -23.74
C LEU A 154 -9.57 15.66 -23.16
N ASP A 155 -10.22 16.79 -23.41
CA ASP A 155 -9.74 18.08 -22.92
C ASP A 155 -9.83 18.17 -21.41
N ALA A 156 -10.86 17.59 -20.80
CA ALA A 156 -10.97 17.54 -19.35
C ALA A 156 -9.91 16.62 -18.71
N ALA A 157 -9.60 15.48 -19.33
CA ALA A 157 -8.51 14.59 -18.90
C ALA A 157 -7.14 15.29 -18.97
N ARG A 158 -6.89 16.06 -20.02
CA ARG A 158 -5.67 16.87 -20.17
C ARG A 158 -5.55 17.94 -19.09
N ARG A 159 -6.61 18.73 -18.90
CA ARG A 159 -6.64 19.77 -17.84
C ARG A 159 -6.38 19.15 -16.47
N LEU A 160 -6.94 17.98 -16.19
CA LEU A 160 -6.69 17.27 -14.95
C LEU A 160 -5.21 16.86 -14.80
N ALA A 161 -4.62 16.27 -15.85
CA ALA A 161 -3.22 15.88 -15.85
C ALA A 161 -2.27 17.08 -15.68
N GLU A 162 -2.58 18.22 -16.31
CA GLU A 162 -1.82 19.47 -16.20
C GLU A 162 -1.97 20.13 -14.82
N HIS A 163 -3.17 20.10 -14.24
CA HIS A 163 -3.43 20.70 -12.93
C HIS A 163 -2.72 19.95 -11.80
N GLY A 164 -2.52 18.64 -11.94
CA GLY A 164 -1.78 17.82 -10.98
C GLY A 164 -2.45 17.68 -9.61
N ARG A 165 -3.71 18.12 -9.45
CA ARG A 165 -4.49 17.86 -8.22
C ARG A 165 -5.37 16.65 -8.42
N ILE A 166 -5.26 15.71 -7.48
CA ILE A 166 -6.04 14.48 -7.51
C ILE A 166 -7.54 14.78 -7.30
N PRO A 167 -8.44 14.24 -8.15
CA PRO A 167 -9.89 14.41 -7.95
C PRO A 167 -10.37 13.66 -6.72
N ALA A 168 -11.40 14.17 -6.05
CA ALA A 168 -12.06 13.45 -4.96
C ALA A 168 -12.52 12.05 -5.39
N PRO A 169 -12.49 11.05 -4.49
CA PRO A 169 -13.02 9.73 -4.78
C PRO A 169 -14.52 9.79 -5.10
N LEU A 170 -15.01 8.84 -5.91
CA LEU A 170 -16.44 8.71 -6.17
C LEU A 170 -17.17 8.32 -4.88
N GLN A 171 -18.30 8.99 -4.61
CA GLN A 171 -19.15 8.70 -3.45
C GLN A 171 -20.10 7.55 -3.75
N ASP A 172 -20.08 6.51 -2.91
CA ASP A 172 -20.92 5.31 -2.98
C ASP A 172 -21.14 4.72 -4.39
N SER A 173 -20.12 4.83 -5.26
CA SER A 173 -20.29 4.44 -6.65
C SER A 173 -20.25 2.91 -6.80
N PRO A 174 -21.15 2.29 -7.60
CA PRO A 174 -21.09 0.86 -7.93
C PRO A 174 -19.90 0.51 -8.86
N LYS A 175 -19.14 1.52 -9.30
CA LYS A 175 -17.88 1.34 -10.02
C LYS A 175 -16.75 0.90 -9.10
N CYS A 176 -16.67 1.48 -7.88
CA CYS A 176 -15.55 1.29 -6.97
C CYS A 176 -15.22 -0.18 -6.63
N PRO A 177 -16.18 -1.09 -6.36
CA PRO A 177 -15.88 -2.49 -6.06
C PRO A 177 -15.20 -3.26 -7.20
N ARG A 178 -15.36 -2.81 -8.45
CA ARG A 178 -14.77 -3.44 -9.64
C ARG A 178 -13.50 -2.73 -10.12
N CYS A 179 -13.10 -1.67 -9.44
CA CYS A 179 -11.89 -0.92 -9.77
C CYS A 179 -10.66 -1.68 -9.23
N SER A 180 -9.68 -1.96 -10.09
CA SER A 180 -8.40 -2.58 -9.70
C SER A 180 -7.65 -1.76 -8.65
N LEU A 181 -7.81 -0.44 -8.67
CA LEU A 181 -7.17 0.48 -7.74
C LEU A 181 -8.01 0.80 -6.51
N SER A 182 -9.12 0.10 -6.23
CA SER A 182 -9.94 0.38 -5.04
C SER A 182 -9.14 0.32 -3.73
N GLY A 183 -8.21 -0.64 -3.63
CA GLY A 183 -7.29 -0.79 -2.49
C GLY A 183 -6.24 0.33 -2.39
N ILE A 184 -5.98 1.08 -3.45
CA ILE A 184 -5.07 2.24 -3.44
C ILE A 184 -5.87 3.51 -3.20
N CYS A 185 -7.01 3.63 -3.89
CA CYS A 185 -7.93 4.75 -3.87
C CYS A 185 -8.65 4.91 -2.54
N LEU A 186 -8.93 3.82 -1.82
CA LEU A 186 -9.58 3.81 -0.50
C LEU A 186 -10.76 4.82 -0.41
N PRO A 187 -11.73 4.77 -1.34
CA PRO A 187 -12.73 5.84 -1.47
C PRO A 187 -13.63 5.92 -0.23
N ASP A 188 -14.02 4.77 0.32
CA ASP A 188 -14.91 4.67 1.47
C ASP A 188 -14.17 5.06 2.76
N GLU A 189 -12.89 4.70 2.91
CA GLU A 189 -12.03 5.13 4.03
C GLU A 189 -11.75 6.64 3.99
N THR A 190 -11.53 7.20 2.80
CA THR A 190 -11.32 8.65 2.63
C THR A 190 -12.58 9.41 3.05
N ALA A 191 -13.76 8.95 2.63
CA ALA A 191 -15.03 9.54 3.04
C ALA A 191 -15.28 9.39 4.55
N ALA A 192 -14.96 8.23 5.13
CA ALA A 192 -15.08 8.00 6.57
C ALA A 192 -14.16 8.91 7.39
N ALA A 193 -12.92 9.13 6.93
CA ALA A 193 -11.97 10.02 7.59
C ALA A 193 -12.41 11.49 7.58
N LEU A 194 -13.03 11.95 6.48
CA LEU A 194 -13.62 13.28 6.39
C LEU A 194 -14.83 13.43 7.34
N ALA A 195 -15.73 12.44 7.35
CA ALA A 195 -16.91 12.45 8.21
C ALA A 195 -16.56 12.43 9.71
N TRP A 196 -15.55 11.63 10.10
CA TRP A 196 -15.06 11.56 11.48
C TRP A 196 -14.64 12.92 12.04
N GLN A 197 -14.15 13.81 11.18
CA GLN A 197 -13.68 15.13 11.58
C GLN A 197 -14.79 16.16 11.69
N GLU A 198 -15.85 16.02 10.89
CA GLU A 198 -17.05 16.84 11.03
C GLU A 198 -17.73 16.59 12.38
N GLU A 199 -17.78 15.33 12.82
CA GLU A 199 -18.32 14.94 14.13
C GLU A 199 -17.49 15.53 15.29
N GLU A 200 -16.16 15.41 15.30
CA GLU A 200 -15.30 16.03 16.34
C GLU A 200 -15.39 17.55 16.37
N THR A 201 -15.50 18.20 15.21
CA THR A 201 -15.60 19.67 15.13
C THR A 201 -16.98 20.16 15.60
N GLY A 202 -18.03 19.39 15.32
CA GLY A 202 -19.38 19.60 15.85
C GLY A 202 -19.43 19.52 17.37
N ASP A 203 -18.76 18.53 17.97
CA ASP A 203 -18.63 18.39 19.42
C ASP A 203 -17.85 19.56 20.06
N GLN A 204 -16.83 20.09 19.37
CA GLN A 204 -16.10 21.29 19.82
C GLN A 204 -16.95 22.56 19.78
N LEU A 205 -17.88 22.70 18.83
CA LEU A 205 -18.83 23.82 18.78
C LEU A 205 -19.89 23.71 19.88
N LEU A 206 -20.28 22.51 20.28
CA LEU A 206 -21.21 22.25 21.38
C LEU A 206 -20.59 22.54 22.77
N LEU A 207 -19.27 22.42 22.91
CA LEU A 207 -18.52 22.77 24.14
C LEU A 207 -18.55 24.27 24.50
N PHE A 208 -19.01 25.15 23.60
CA PHE A 208 -19.25 26.57 23.88
C PHE A 208 -20.70 26.88 24.33
N SER A 209 -21.55 25.85 24.48
CA SER A 209 -22.81 25.96 25.23
C SER A 209 -22.58 25.53 26.68
N GLU A 210 -23.11 26.29 27.66
CA GLU A 210 -22.69 26.31 29.07
C GLU A 210 -22.90 25.00 29.89
N GLU A 211 -23.19 23.86 29.29
CA GLU A 211 -23.35 22.61 30.01
C GLU A 211 -22.56 21.46 29.34
N PHE A 212 -21.80 20.72 30.18
CA PHE A 212 -21.06 19.48 29.94
C PHE A 212 -19.54 19.57 29.62
N LEU A 213 -18.74 19.35 30.68
CA LEU A 213 -17.40 18.77 30.62
C LEU A 213 -17.47 17.34 30.04
N HIS A 214 -17.46 17.21 28.72
CA HIS A 214 -17.25 15.93 28.05
C HIS A 214 -15.79 15.82 27.57
N VAL A 215 -15.01 14.98 28.25
CA VAL A 215 -13.73 14.49 27.71
C VAL A 215 -14.08 13.58 26.53
N PRO A 216 -13.54 13.77 25.31
CA PRO A 216 -13.82 12.87 24.21
C PRO A 216 -13.43 11.44 24.60
N GLY A 217 -14.44 10.60 24.82
CA GLY A 217 -14.24 9.16 24.93
C GLY A 217 -13.88 8.58 23.56
N PRO A 218 -13.26 7.39 23.50
CA PRO A 218 -13.01 6.74 22.22
C PRO A 218 -14.35 6.44 21.53
N LEU A 219 -14.61 7.15 20.42
CA LEU A 219 -15.60 6.90 19.37
C LEU A 219 -16.73 5.95 19.80
N ALA A 220 -17.77 6.54 20.40
CA ALA A 220 -19.09 5.92 20.38
C ALA A 220 -19.42 5.60 18.92
N SER A 221 -19.86 4.36 18.68
CA SER A 221 -20.20 3.87 17.35
C SER A 221 -21.30 4.74 16.74
N SER A 222 -20.93 5.64 15.83
CA SER A 222 -21.88 6.24 14.88
C SER A 222 -22.61 5.10 14.16
N PRO A 223 -23.91 5.25 13.88
CA PRO A 223 -24.79 4.15 13.44
C PRO A 223 -24.22 3.47 12.20
N GLU A 224 -24.35 2.14 12.15
CA GLU A 224 -23.87 1.19 11.13
C GLU A 224 -23.85 1.76 9.70
N ARG A 225 -22.84 2.57 9.36
CA ARG A 225 -22.42 2.75 7.98
C ARG A 225 -21.61 1.52 7.66
N ASP A 226 -22.27 0.53 7.05
CA ASP A 226 -21.62 -0.67 6.53
C ASP A 226 -20.64 -0.24 5.42
N LEU A 227 -19.43 0.14 5.82
CA LEU A 227 -18.36 0.53 4.91
C LEU A 227 -18.08 -0.67 4.02
N ARG A 228 -18.34 -0.51 2.72
CA ARG A 228 -18.19 -1.60 1.77
C ARG A 228 -16.74 -2.03 1.80
N ARG A 229 -16.51 -3.33 1.95
CA ARG A 229 -15.17 -3.89 1.84
C ARG A 229 -14.79 -3.93 0.37
N LEU A 230 -14.19 -2.85 -0.13
CA LEU A 230 -13.68 -2.76 -1.50
C LEU A 230 -12.29 -3.41 -1.65
N VAL A 231 -11.80 -4.05 -0.60
CA VAL A 231 -10.45 -4.62 -0.53
C VAL A 231 -10.41 -5.97 -1.25
N PRO A 232 -9.42 -6.21 -2.13
CA PRO A 232 -9.19 -7.55 -2.65
C PRO A 232 -9.00 -8.56 -1.50
N ALA A 233 -9.43 -9.79 -1.73
CA ALA A 233 -9.07 -10.92 -0.87
C ALA A 233 -7.55 -10.97 -0.75
N ARG A 234 -7.05 -11.32 0.45
CA ARG A 234 -5.62 -11.42 0.83
C ARG A 234 -4.68 -11.55 -0.37
N ASP A 235 -3.69 -10.67 -0.44
CA ASP A 235 -2.53 -10.93 -1.27
C ASP A 235 -1.80 -12.15 -0.68
N ASP A 236 -1.82 -13.27 -1.38
CA ASP A 236 -1.27 -14.55 -0.89
C ASP A 236 0.27 -14.57 -0.93
N GLU A 237 0.89 -13.48 -1.40
CA GLU A 237 2.33 -13.31 -1.45
C GLU A 237 2.97 -13.29 -0.06
N ARG A 238 4.15 -13.92 0.07
CA ARG A 238 4.87 -14.08 1.33
C ARG A 238 6.30 -13.57 1.25
N PRO A 239 6.85 -13.00 2.32
CA PRO A 239 8.26 -12.65 2.35
C PRO A 239 9.14 -13.90 2.35
N LEU A 240 10.15 -13.92 1.48
CA LEU A 240 11.18 -14.97 1.47
C LEU A 240 12.35 -14.55 2.37
N TYR A 241 12.69 -15.37 3.35
CA TYR A 241 13.80 -15.12 4.27
C TYR A 241 14.96 -16.08 3.98
N VAL A 242 16.12 -15.55 3.61
CA VAL A 242 17.35 -16.32 3.38
C VAL A 242 18.39 -15.94 4.43
N THR A 243 18.72 -16.90 5.30
CA THR A 243 19.65 -16.69 6.42
C THR A 243 20.77 -17.73 6.42
N GLY A 244 22.01 -17.27 6.28
CA GLY A 244 23.17 -18.15 6.30
C GLY A 244 24.43 -17.51 5.72
N TYR A 245 25.50 -18.29 5.67
CA TYR A 245 26.76 -17.90 5.06
C TYR A 245 26.97 -18.70 3.78
N GLY A 246 27.35 -18.02 2.68
CA GLY A 246 27.70 -18.67 1.41
C GLY A 246 26.52 -19.24 0.61
N LEU A 247 25.28 -18.97 1.05
CA LEU A 247 24.08 -19.31 0.28
C LEU A 247 24.01 -18.44 -0.98
N THR A 248 23.53 -19.01 -2.08
CA THR A 248 23.32 -18.31 -3.34
C THR A 248 21.84 -18.34 -3.72
N VAL A 249 21.27 -17.18 -4.03
CA VAL A 249 19.92 -17.04 -4.58
C VAL A 249 20.04 -16.85 -6.10
N GLY A 250 19.60 -17.88 -6.84
CA GLY A 250 19.53 -17.93 -8.30
C GLY A 250 18.09 -17.83 -8.82
N LYS A 251 17.94 -17.74 -10.14
CA LYS A 251 16.66 -17.78 -10.86
C LYS A 251 16.69 -18.89 -11.89
N SER A 252 15.60 -19.66 -11.97
CA SER A 252 15.33 -20.63 -13.03
C SER A 252 13.88 -20.47 -13.48
N GLY A 253 13.67 -19.98 -14.71
CA GLY A 253 12.34 -19.54 -15.15
C GLY A 253 11.75 -18.48 -14.20
N GLU A 254 10.53 -18.70 -13.71
CA GLU A 254 9.83 -17.82 -12.75
C GLU A 254 9.98 -18.25 -11.28
N VAL A 255 11.05 -19.00 -10.97
CA VAL A 255 11.34 -19.56 -9.65
C VAL A 255 12.68 -19.04 -9.13
N LEU A 256 12.68 -18.56 -7.89
CA LEU A 256 13.87 -18.29 -7.10
C LEU A 256 14.38 -19.59 -6.48
N GLU A 257 15.67 -19.87 -6.63
CA GLU A 257 16.33 -21.06 -6.09
C GLU A 257 17.38 -20.64 -5.05
N VAL A 258 17.24 -21.12 -3.82
CA VAL A 258 18.23 -20.94 -2.76
C VAL A 258 19.13 -22.17 -2.71
N ARG A 259 20.43 -22.00 -2.97
CA ARG A 259 21.41 -23.07 -3.03
C ARG A 259 22.50 -22.89 -1.97
N ASP A 260 22.92 -23.98 -1.35
CA ASP A 260 24.19 -24.07 -0.63
C ASP A 260 25.19 -24.78 -1.52
N LYS A 261 26.17 -24.04 -2.06
CA LYS A 261 27.07 -24.49 -3.11
C LYS A 261 26.29 -25.03 -4.33
N LYS A 262 26.23 -26.35 -4.50
CA LYS A 262 25.50 -27.01 -5.59
C LYS A 262 24.17 -27.62 -5.15
N GLN A 263 23.90 -27.69 -3.86
CA GLN A 263 22.70 -28.31 -3.32
C GLN A 263 21.56 -27.30 -3.25
N LEU A 264 20.43 -27.63 -3.86
CA LEU A 264 19.20 -26.87 -3.72
C LEU A 264 18.61 -27.06 -2.32
N ILE A 265 18.33 -25.96 -1.63
CA ILE A 265 17.80 -25.93 -0.27
C ILE A 265 16.31 -25.59 -0.28
N GLN A 266 15.92 -24.59 -1.09
CA GLN A 266 14.55 -24.10 -1.14
C GLN A 266 14.26 -23.46 -2.49
N GLU A 267 13.00 -23.54 -2.93
CA GLU A 267 12.46 -22.85 -4.09
C GLU A 267 11.29 -21.96 -3.69
N ALA A 268 11.10 -20.86 -4.41
CA ALA A 268 9.93 -20.00 -4.28
C ALA A 268 9.56 -19.38 -5.63
N ARG A 269 8.30 -19.45 -6.04
CA ARG A 269 7.84 -18.80 -7.28
C ARG A 269 7.82 -17.29 -7.07
N ILE A 270 8.32 -16.52 -8.04
CA ILE A 270 8.40 -15.04 -7.93
C ILE A 270 7.01 -14.45 -7.64
N LYS A 271 5.96 -14.96 -8.31
CA LYS A 271 4.57 -14.54 -8.09
C LYS A 271 4.01 -14.78 -6.69
N ASP A 272 4.64 -15.64 -5.87
CA ASP A 272 4.21 -15.93 -4.51
C ASP A 272 5.06 -15.16 -3.47
N VAL A 273 6.02 -14.34 -3.92
CA VAL A 273 6.99 -13.66 -3.05
C VAL A 273 6.79 -12.15 -3.10
N CYS A 274 6.44 -11.50 -2.00
CA CYS A 274 6.31 -10.03 -1.98
C CYS A 274 7.65 -9.30 -1.82
N GLN A 275 8.65 -9.95 -1.20
CA GLN A 275 9.98 -9.40 -0.99
C GLN A 275 10.99 -10.49 -0.65
N LEU A 276 12.27 -10.26 -0.96
CA LEU A 276 13.39 -11.11 -0.57
C LEU A 276 14.17 -10.45 0.57
N ASN A 277 14.38 -11.17 1.68
CA ASN A 277 15.14 -10.70 2.83
C ASN A 277 16.40 -11.54 2.99
N VAL A 278 17.57 -10.90 2.84
CA VAL A 278 18.87 -11.57 2.92
C VAL A 278 19.60 -11.19 4.21
N PHE A 279 20.03 -12.20 4.97
CA PHE A 279 20.75 -12.02 6.23
C PHE A 279 22.17 -12.56 6.11
N GLY A 280 23.15 -11.68 6.28
CA GLY A 280 24.56 -12.04 6.23
C GLY A 280 25.13 -12.09 4.82
N THR A 281 26.12 -12.96 4.60
CA THR A 281 26.84 -13.07 3.33
C THR A 281 26.12 -14.03 2.39
N VAL A 282 24.94 -13.63 1.91
CA VAL A 282 24.16 -14.33 0.89
C VAL A 282 24.48 -13.71 -0.47
N HIS A 283 24.82 -14.54 -1.45
CA HIS A 283 25.04 -14.11 -2.83
C HIS A 283 23.70 -14.03 -3.56
N VAL A 284 23.38 -12.88 -4.14
CA VAL A 284 22.22 -12.71 -5.02
C VAL A 284 22.72 -12.52 -6.44
N THR A 285 22.30 -13.39 -7.36
CA THR A 285 22.71 -13.31 -8.76
C THR A 285 22.07 -12.10 -9.46
N SER A 286 22.73 -11.55 -10.49
CA SER A 286 22.19 -10.44 -11.27
C SER A 286 20.82 -10.73 -11.88
N ALA A 287 20.60 -11.98 -12.34
CA ALA A 287 19.31 -12.43 -12.87
C ALA A 287 18.17 -12.35 -11.85
N VAL A 288 18.46 -12.56 -10.56
CA VAL A 288 17.46 -12.38 -9.48
C VAL A 288 17.19 -10.91 -9.24
N ILE A 289 18.23 -10.07 -9.20
CA ILE A 289 18.08 -8.62 -9.03
C ILE A 289 17.21 -8.04 -10.16
N GLU A 290 17.55 -8.36 -11.40
CA GLU A 290 16.79 -7.94 -12.58
C GLU A 290 15.32 -8.36 -12.49
N ALA A 291 15.07 -9.64 -12.25
CA ALA A 291 13.71 -10.16 -12.19
C ALA A 291 12.87 -9.55 -11.07
N LEU A 292 13.46 -9.38 -9.88
CA LEU A 292 12.78 -8.80 -8.73
C LEU A 292 12.57 -7.28 -8.89
N CYS A 293 13.50 -6.57 -9.52
CA CYS A 293 13.31 -5.16 -9.87
C CYS A 293 12.18 -4.96 -10.89
N PHE A 294 12.09 -5.79 -11.93
CA PHE A 294 11.00 -5.74 -12.92
C PHE A 294 9.65 -6.13 -12.32
N ALA A 295 9.64 -7.10 -11.40
CA ALA A 295 8.42 -7.51 -10.71
C ALA A 295 8.06 -6.60 -9.51
N GLU A 296 8.79 -5.48 -9.32
CA GLU A 296 8.62 -4.55 -8.19
C GLU A 296 8.64 -5.20 -6.79
N LYS A 297 9.39 -6.29 -6.65
CA LYS A 297 9.56 -7.06 -5.42
C LYS A 297 10.92 -6.71 -4.79
N PRO A 298 10.98 -5.92 -3.71
CA PRO A 298 12.25 -5.43 -3.18
C PRO A 298 13.10 -6.53 -2.54
N ILE A 299 14.42 -6.28 -2.51
CA ILE A 299 15.42 -7.07 -1.79
C ILE A 299 15.91 -6.26 -0.59
N ALA A 300 15.58 -6.69 0.62
CA ALA A 300 16.01 -6.07 1.87
C ALA A 300 17.27 -6.75 2.42
N HIS A 301 18.28 -5.94 2.73
CA HIS A 301 19.60 -6.39 3.16
C HIS A 301 19.79 -6.19 4.66
N PHE A 302 20.12 -7.29 5.34
CA PHE A 302 20.33 -7.34 6.79
C PHE A 302 21.73 -7.85 7.13
N SER A 303 22.34 -7.23 8.14
CA SER A 303 23.57 -7.77 8.73
C SER A 303 23.27 -9.08 9.47
N MET A 304 24.32 -9.82 9.85
CA MET A 304 24.15 -11.00 10.70
C MET A 304 23.51 -10.69 12.06
N GLY A 305 23.70 -9.48 12.59
CA GLY A 305 23.04 -9.01 13.80
C GLY A 305 21.61 -8.52 13.59
N GLY A 306 21.07 -8.64 12.37
CA GLY A 306 19.69 -8.25 12.04
C GLY A 306 19.49 -6.75 11.81
N TRP A 307 20.58 -5.98 11.71
CA TRP A 307 20.51 -4.57 11.28
C TRP A 307 20.11 -4.47 9.81
N PHE A 308 18.99 -3.83 9.53
CA PHE A 308 18.55 -3.45 8.18
C PHE A 308 19.41 -2.27 7.68
N TYR A 309 20.17 -2.46 6.60
CA TYR A 309 21.13 -1.45 6.12
C TYR A 309 20.99 -1.07 4.65
N GLY A 310 20.19 -1.81 3.87
CA GLY A 310 20.10 -1.56 2.44
C GLY A 310 18.84 -2.14 1.82
N LEU A 311 18.43 -1.52 0.72
CA LEU A 311 17.29 -1.92 -0.08
C LEU A 311 17.71 -1.89 -1.55
N THR A 312 17.43 -2.96 -2.29
CA THR A 312 17.51 -2.98 -3.76
C THR A 312 16.08 -3.09 -4.28
N GLN A 313 15.67 -2.15 -5.11
CA GLN A 313 14.32 -2.10 -5.66
C GLN A 313 14.36 -1.62 -7.11
N GLY A 314 13.29 -1.89 -7.86
CA GLY A 314 13.08 -1.28 -9.17
C GLY A 314 12.91 0.24 -9.06
N LEU A 315 12.70 0.89 -10.21
CA LEU A 315 12.47 2.34 -10.23
C LEU A 315 11.13 2.73 -9.57
N GLY A 316 10.18 1.79 -9.44
CA GLY A 316 8.92 1.94 -8.72
C GLY A 316 8.03 3.06 -9.27
N LEU A 317 7.17 3.61 -8.38
CA LEU A 317 6.34 4.76 -8.70
C LEU A 317 7.20 5.96 -9.11
N LYS A 318 6.95 6.45 -10.32
CA LYS A 318 7.68 7.57 -10.94
C LYS A 318 7.15 8.93 -10.50
N ASN A 319 6.12 8.95 -9.66
CA ASN A 319 5.45 10.16 -9.25
C ASN A 319 6.19 10.87 -8.10
N VAL A 320 6.52 12.15 -8.32
CA VAL A 320 7.19 13.02 -7.36
C VAL A 320 6.23 13.91 -6.56
N PHE A 321 4.95 14.00 -6.93
CA PHE A 321 4.02 14.97 -6.31
C PHE A 321 3.83 14.74 -4.81
N LEU A 322 3.60 13.49 -4.37
CA LEU A 322 3.50 13.17 -2.96
C LEU A 322 4.80 13.53 -2.21
N ARG A 323 5.96 13.22 -2.80
CA ARG A 323 7.26 13.55 -2.21
C ARG A 323 7.48 15.05 -2.10
N ARG A 324 7.02 15.83 -3.09
CA ARG A 324 7.08 17.29 -3.04
C ARG A 324 6.23 17.83 -1.90
N SER A 325 4.98 17.40 -1.79
CA SER A 325 4.11 17.78 -0.68
C SER A 325 4.65 17.32 0.67
N GLN A 326 5.29 16.14 0.74
CA GLN A 326 5.95 15.68 1.96
C GLN A 326 7.04 16.63 2.41
N PHE A 327 7.90 17.10 1.50
CA PHE A 327 8.94 18.07 1.84
C PHE A 327 8.34 19.42 2.26
N GLU A 328 7.34 19.92 1.53
CA GLU A 328 6.61 21.15 1.88
C GLU A 328 6.01 21.07 3.30
N GLN A 329 5.40 19.93 3.66
CA GLN A 329 4.79 19.72 4.98
C GLN A 329 5.82 19.44 6.09
N ALA A 330 6.98 18.87 5.75
CA ALA A 330 8.06 18.65 6.71
C ALA A 330 8.72 19.97 7.16
N ASP A 331 8.63 21.01 6.34
CA ASP A 331 9.06 22.37 6.68
C ASP A 331 7.98 23.16 7.47
N ASP A 332 6.73 22.67 7.52
CA ASP A 332 5.66 23.24 8.35
C ASP A 332 5.70 22.64 9.77
N GLU A 333 6.22 23.41 10.73
CA GLU A 333 6.26 23.02 12.15
C GLU A 333 4.88 22.68 12.71
N ALA A 334 3.83 23.41 12.29
CA ALA A 334 2.48 23.17 12.76
C ALA A 334 1.93 21.84 12.21
N PHE A 335 2.26 21.49 10.98
CA PHE A 335 1.95 20.16 10.43
C PHE A 335 2.70 19.07 11.20
N CYS A 336 4.01 19.24 11.38
CA CYS A 336 4.87 18.27 12.05
C CYS A 336 4.37 17.94 13.47
N ILE A 337 4.06 18.96 14.29
CA ILE A 337 3.52 18.72 15.64
C ILE A 337 2.13 18.07 15.59
N ARG A 338 1.26 18.43 14.64
CA ARG A 338 -0.05 17.76 14.49
C ARG A 338 0.11 16.26 14.18
N ALA A 339 0.95 15.91 13.22
CA ALA A 339 1.21 14.52 12.84
C ALA A 339 1.89 13.74 13.98
N ALA A 340 2.92 14.32 14.58
CA ALA A 340 3.67 13.72 15.68
C ALA A 340 2.78 13.38 16.88
N ARG A 341 1.88 14.29 17.28
CA ARG A 341 0.93 14.06 18.37
C ARG A 341 0.06 12.84 18.11
N ALA A 342 -0.44 12.67 16.88
CA ALA A 342 -1.24 11.52 16.52
C ALA A 342 -0.45 10.20 16.68
N PHE A 343 0.77 10.12 16.13
CA PHE A 343 1.62 8.92 16.25
C PHE A 343 1.90 8.54 17.71
N ILE A 344 2.28 9.52 18.53
CA ILE A 344 2.69 9.29 19.92
C ILE A 344 1.49 9.03 20.83
N THR A 345 0.37 9.71 20.61
CA THR A 345 -0.86 9.46 21.36
C THR A 345 -1.34 8.02 21.14
N SER A 346 -1.42 7.58 19.88
CA SER A 346 -1.83 6.21 19.54
C SER A 346 -0.83 5.17 20.03
N LYS A 347 0.49 5.44 19.97
CA LYS A 347 1.52 4.60 20.61
C LYS A 347 1.25 4.38 22.10
N ILE A 348 1.06 5.45 22.87
CA ILE A 348 0.89 5.35 24.33
C ILE A 348 -0.41 4.62 24.68
N ARG A 349 -1.49 4.89 23.94
CA ARG A 349 -2.76 4.17 24.10
C ARG A 349 -2.62 2.69 23.78
N ASN A 350 -1.94 2.33 22.70
CA ASN A 350 -1.69 0.93 22.35
C ASN A 350 -0.76 0.22 23.35
N GLN A 351 0.24 0.91 23.90
CA GLN A 351 1.08 0.40 24.99
C GLN A 351 0.25 0.09 26.24
N ARG A 352 -0.65 1.00 26.62
CA ARG A 352 -1.59 0.80 27.72
C ARG A 352 -2.52 -0.38 27.47
N THR A 353 -3.10 -0.50 26.28
CA THR A 353 -3.98 -1.63 25.92
C THR A 353 -3.22 -2.96 25.94
N LEU A 354 -1.98 -2.99 25.45
CA LEU A 354 -1.17 -4.20 25.45
C LEU A 354 -0.86 -4.67 26.87
N LEU A 355 -0.46 -3.74 27.77
CA LEU A 355 -0.26 -4.03 29.19
C LEU A 355 -1.54 -4.56 29.84
N LEU A 356 -2.66 -3.88 29.64
CA LEU A 356 -3.95 -4.28 30.20
C LEU A 356 -4.34 -5.72 29.82
N ARG A 357 -4.04 -6.14 28.58
CA ARG A 357 -4.45 -7.43 28.03
C ARG A 357 -3.50 -8.59 28.33
N ASN A 358 -2.20 -8.33 28.42
CA ASN A 358 -1.18 -9.39 28.47
C ASN A 358 -0.47 -9.48 29.81
N HIS A 359 -0.54 -8.44 30.64
CA HIS A 359 0.10 -8.46 31.95
C HIS A 359 -0.70 -9.38 32.89
N ILE A 360 0.00 -10.23 33.65
CA ILE A 360 -0.63 -11.21 34.56
C ILE A 360 -1.51 -10.50 35.59
N GLU A 361 -1.00 -9.43 36.21
CA GLU A 361 -1.73 -8.56 37.13
C GLU A 361 -1.55 -7.08 36.72
N PRO A 362 -2.39 -6.53 35.83
CA PRO A 362 -2.16 -5.23 35.22
C PRO A 362 -2.06 -4.09 36.26
N PRO A 363 -0.94 -3.35 36.35
CA PRO A 363 -0.69 -2.36 37.40
C PRO A 363 -1.62 -1.13 37.23
N PRO A 364 -2.60 -0.88 38.13
CA PRO A 364 -3.60 0.16 37.93
C PRO A 364 -3.00 1.58 37.86
N ILE A 365 -1.97 1.85 38.67
CA ILE A 365 -1.28 3.14 38.71
C ILE A 365 -0.58 3.43 37.38
N ALA A 366 0.11 2.44 36.81
CA ALA A 366 0.79 2.60 35.53
C ALA A 366 -0.21 2.78 34.37
N LEU A 367 -1.31 2.02 34.39
CA LEU A 367 -2.38 2.16 33.39
C LEU A 367 -3.06 3.54 33.44
N ALA A 368 -3.29 4.08 34.64
CA ALA A 368 -3.79 5.43 34.83
C ALA A 368 -2.78 6.47 34.35
N ARG A 369 -1.51 6.29 34.68
CA ARG A 369 -0.42 7.18 34.27
C ARG A 369 -0.25 7.22 32.74
N LEU A 370 -0.28 6.08 32.07
CA LEU A 370 -0.23 6.01 30.60
C LEU A 370 -1.46 6.68 29.96
N LYS A 371 -2.64 6.56 30.57
CA LYS A 371 -3.84 7.28 30.12
C LYS A 371 -3.63 8.81 30.19
N THR A 372 -3.11 9.32 31.30
CA THR A 372 -2.79 10.75 31.45
C THR A 372 -1.72 11.19 30.46
N LEU A 373 -0.63 10.43 30.29
CA LEU A 373 0.43 10.75 29.34
C LEU A 373 -0.05 10.77 27.89
N ALA A 374 -0.99 9.90 27.52
CA ALA A 374 -1.62 9.95 26.20
C ALA A 374 -2.45 11.23 25.99
N ALA A 375 -3.18 11.69 27.01
CA ALA A 375 -3.89 12.97 26.95
C ALA A 375 -2.92 14.15 26.82
N SER A 376 -1.86 14.18 27.64
CA SER A 376 -0.81 15.19 27.54
C SER A 376 -0.10 15.20 26.19
N ALA A 377 0.14 14.03 25.59
CA ALA A 377 0.72 13.93 24.25
C ALA A 377 -0.17 14.59 23.18
N ALA A 378 -1.50 14.44 23.28
CA ALA A 378 -2.44 15.04 22.32
C ALA A 378 -2.49 16.58 22.38
N GLU A 379 -2.10 17.16 23.52
CA GLU A 379 -2.14 18.61 23.79
C GLU A 379 -0.76 19.27 23.75
N CYS A 380 0.31 18.54 23.40
CA CYS A 380 1.65 19.12 23.33
C CYS A 380 1.80 20.18 22.22
N ASP A 381 2.37 21.33 22.58
CA ASP A 381 2.61 22.44 21.65
C ASP A 381 3.95 22.37 20.92
N SER A 382 4.86 21.47 21.32
CA SER A 382 6.19 21.34 20.71
C SER A 382 6.67 19.90 20.64
N LEU A 383 7.55 19.61 19.66
CA LEU A 383 8.15 18.29 19.48
C LEU A 383 9.04 17.91 20.66
N GLU A 384 9.69 18.88 21.31
CA GLU A 384 10.54 18.65 22.49
C GLU A 384 9.71 18.21 23.70
N SER A 385 8.60 18.89 23.98
CA SER A 385 7.67 18.48 25.05
C SER A 385 7.10 17.09 24.77
N LEU A 386 6.70 16.84 23.52
CA LEU A 386 6.18 15.54 23.10
C LEU A 386 7.21 14.41 23.29
N LEU A 387 8.49 14.66 23.00
CA LEU A 387 9.58 13.73 23.25
C LEU A 387 9.76 13.43 24.75
N GLY A 388 9.60 14.42 25.62
CA GLY A 388 9.61 14.24 27.07
C GLY A 388 8.46 13.35 27.57
N VAL A 389 7.25 13.58 27.05
CA VAL A 389 6.07 12.75 27.33
C VAL A 389 6.26 11.32 26.82
N GLU A 390 6.74 11.15 25.58
CA GLU A 390 7.05 9.85 24.99
C GLU A 390 8.09 9.09 25.83
N GLY A 391 9.18 9.75 26.22
CA GLY A 391 10.22 9.14 27.05
C GLY A 391 9.70 8.67 28.41
N THR A 392 8.86 9.48 29.04
CA THR A 392 8.21 9.13 30.32
C THR A 392 7.26 7.94 30.16
N ALA A 393 6.44 7.94 29.11
CA ALA A 393 5.51 6.85 28.82
C ALA A 393 6.26 5.54 28.50
N ALA A 394 7.33 5.61 27.71
CA ALA A 394 8.17 4.47 27.39
C ALA A 394 8.80 3.88 28.65
N ARG A 395 9.29 4.71 29.58
CA ARG A 395 9.83 4.23 30.85
C ARG A 395 8.80 3.46 31.66
N VAL A 396 7.61 4.04 31.85
CA VAL A 396 6.50 3.38 32.57
C VAL A 396 6.10 2.06 31.90
N TYR A 397 6.04 2.05 30.58
CA TYR A 397 5.68 0.85 29.83
C TYR A 397 6.73 -0.27 29.98
N PHE A 398 8.01 0.04 29.80
CA PHE A 398 9.08 -0.96 29.86
C PHE A 398 9.36 -1.45 31.29
N GLU A 399 9.16 -0.60 32.29
CA GLU A 399 9.21 -0.99 33.72
C GLU A 399 8.24 -2.16 34.02
N HIS A 400 7.07 -2.17 33.38
CA HIS A 400 6.04 -3.21 33.57
C HIS A 400 5.99 -4.25 32.44
N PHE A 401 6.88 -4.18 31.45
CA PHE A 401 6.94 -5.15 30.36
C PHE A 401 7.14 -6.61 30.82
N PRO A 402 8.01 -6.92 31.81
CA PRO A 402 8.23 -8.30 32.27
C PRO A 402 6.97 -9.00 32.75
N GLY A 403 6.00 -8.28 33.32
CA GLY A 403 4.76 -8.88 33.81
C GLY A 403 3.86 -9.42 32.69
N MET A 404 4.20 -9.17 31.42
CA MET A 404 3.58 -9.80 30.25
C MET A 404 4.28 -11.10 29.81
N LEU A 405 5.44 -11.42 30.39
CA LEU A 405 6.21 -12.64 30.11
C LEU A 405 5.84 -13.72 31.14
N LYS A 406 5.47 -14.92 30.68
CA LYS A 406 5.06 -16.02 31.56
C LYS A 406 6.27 -16.58 32.33
N ALA A 407 6.19 -16.59 33.66
CA ALA A 407 7.29 -16.95 34.57
C ALA A 407 7.85 -18.36 34.34
N GLU A 408 7.02 -19.33 33.97
CA GLU A 408 7.42 -20.72 33.66
C GLU A 408 8.30 -20.84 32.40
N ASN A 409 8.37 -19.79 31.58
CA ASN A 409 9.13 -19.74 30.34
C ASN A 409 10.36 -18.85 30.44
N CYS A 410 10.53 -18.17 31.58
CA CYS A 410 11.72 -17.41 31.92
C CYS A 410 12.38 -18.15 33.09
N ASP A 411 13.09 -19.25 32.77
CA ASP A 411 14.17 -19.64 33.68
C ASP A 411 15.08 -18.40 33.85
N GLY A 412 15.74 -18.21 34.99
CA GLY A 412 16.47 -16.96 35.29
C GLY A 412 17.56 -16.54 34.29
N SER A 413 17.75 -17.26 33.18
CA SER A 413 18.64 -16.97 32.07
C SER A 413 18.06 -16.01 31.00
N MET A 414 16.74 -15.84 30.96
CA MET A 414 16.03 -14.81 30.18
C MET A 414 15.85 -13.51 30.99
N ALA A 415 16.92 -13.06 31.65
CA ALA A 415 16.90 -11.83 32.43
C ALA A 415 16.62 -10.63 31.51
N PHE A 416 15.60 -9.82 31.83
CA PHE A 416 15.35 -8.54 31.18
C PHE A 416 15.98 -7.44 32.03
N ASP A 417 16.81 -6.61 31.41
CA ASP A 417 17.35 -5.40 32.06
C ASP A 417 16.21 -4.37 32.18
N LEU A 418 15.70 -4.20 33.40
CA LEU A 418 14.49 -3.43 33.73
C LEU A 418 14.68 -1.92 33.62
N GLU A 419 15.92 -1.44 33.68
CA GLU A 419 16.15 -0.01 33.89
C GLU A 419 16.07 0.77 32.57
N HIS A 420 16.50 0.22 31.42
CA HIS A 420 16.53 0.94 30.15
C HIS A 420 16.46 0.00 28.91
N ARG A 421 15.75 0.42 27.84
CA ARG A 421 15.91 -0.16 26.50
C ARG A 421 17.34 0.10 26.03
N ASN A 422 18.24 -0.86 26.25
CA ASN A 422 19.65 -0.72 25.94
C ASN A 422 19.90 -1.01 24.45
N ARG A 423 20.20 0.03 23.67
CA ARG A 423 20.06 -0.04 22.21
C ARG A 423 21.26 -0.66 21.50
N ARG A 424 22.52 -0.42 21.93
CA ARG A 424 23.69 -0.84 21.14
C ARG A 424 24.96 -1.05 21.99
N PRO A 425 25.48 -2.28 22.07
CA PRO A 425 24.84 -3.55 21.70
C PRO A 425 23.72 -3.93 22.69
N PRO A 426 22.69 -4.71 22.28
CA PRO A 426 21.73 -5.30 23.21
C PRO A 426 22.47 -6.14 24.26
N ARG A 427 22.14 -5.95 25.53
CA ARG A 427 22.82 -6.62 26.65
C ARG A 427 22.05 -7.81 27.20
N ASP A 428 20.80 -7.97 26.76
CA ASP A 428 19.91 -9.03 27.18
C ASP A 428 19.11 -9.64 26.01
N PRO A 429 18.60 -10.88 26.18
CA PRO A 429 17.84 -11.60 25.16
C PRO A 429 16.61 -10.86 24.62
N VAL A 430 15.81 -10.24 25.50
CA VAL A 430 14.55 -9.60 25.11
C VAL A 430 14.83 -8.33 24.31
N ASN A 431 15.80 -7.50 24.72
CA ASN A 431 16.21 -6.33 23.93
C ASN A 431 16.81 -6.73 22.57
N ALA A 432 17.49 -7.88 22.48
CA ALA A 432 17.94 -8.41 21.19
C ALA A 432 16.75 -8.78 20.28
N MET A 433 15.72 -9.43 20.83
CA MET A 433 14.48 -9.75 20.10
C MET A 433 13.70 -8.50 19.69
N LEU A 434 13.47 -7.55 20.61
CA LEU A 434 12.78 -6.28 20.34
C LEU A 434 13.53 -5.48 19.26
N SER A 435 14.85 -5.41 19.34
CA SER A 435 15.66 -4.71 18.33
C SER A 435 15.50 -5.34 16.94
N LEU A 436 15.47 -6.67 16.85
CA LEU A 436 15.25 -7.36 15.58
C LEU A 436 13.81 -7.19 15.06
N ALA A 437 12.81 -7.31 15.93
CA ALA A 437 11.41 -7.09 15.56
C ALA A 437 11.15 -5.65 15.08
N TYR A 438 11.76 -4.65 15.73
CA TYR A 438 11.72 -3.26 15.25
C TYR A 438 12.45 -3.08 13.92
N ALA A 439 13.53 -3.81 13.67
CA ALA A 439 14.20 -3.76 12.37
C ALA A 439 13.30 -4.32 11.25
N PHE A 440 12.56 -5.41 11.52
CA PHE A 440 11.57 -5.95 10.58
C PHE A 440 10.45 -4.96 10.28
N LEU A 441 9.89 -4.34 11.32
CA LEU A 441 8.82 -3.36 11.19
C LEU A 441 9.28 -2.08 10.49
N THR A 442 10.50 -1.62 10.79
CA THR A 442 11.13 -0.49 10.06
C THR A 442 11.30 -0.84 8.59
N ARG A 443 11.73 -2.06 8.26
CA ARG A 443 11.86 -2.53 6.88
C ARG A 443 10.50 -2.55 6.18
N ASP A 444 9.47 -3.11 6.79
CA ASP A 444 8.13 -3.21 6.18
C ASP A 444 7.57 -1.81 5.89
N LEU A 445 7.68 -0.87 6.84
CA LEU A 445 7.24 0.51 6.63
C LEU A 445 8.12 1.29 5.64
N THR A 446 9.42 1.03 5.57
CA THR A 446 10.30 1.66 4.57
C THR A 446 9.89 1.24 3.16
N ILE A 447 9.60 -0.05 2.96
CA ILE A 447 9.14 -0.59 1.68
C ILE A 447 7.77 -0.03 1.32
N ILE A 448 6.84 0.02 2.27
CA ILE A 448 5.50 0.61 2.07
C ILE A 448 5.61 2.10 1.70
N CYS A 449 6.45 2.87 2.39
CA CYS A 449 6.67 4.29 2.07
C CYS A 449 7.17 4.47 0.63
N HIS A 450 8.16 3.69 0.20
CA HIS A 450 8.64 3.72 -1.18
C HIS A 450 7.55 3.31 -2.18
N ALA A 451 6.80 2.24 -1.90
CA ALA A 451 5.74 1.75 -2.76
C ALA A 451 4.56 2.73 -2.90
N ILE A 452 4.36 3.63 -1.93
CA ILE A 452 3.33 4.68 -1.97
C ILE A 452 3.84 5.96 -2.65
N GLY A 453 5.16 6.18 -2.66
CA GLY A 453 5.80 7.35 -3.28
C GLY A 453 6.41 8.36 -2.28
N PHE A 454 6.37 8.06 -0.98
CA PHE A 454 7.09 8.84 0.03
C PHE A 454 8.62 8.69 -0.12
N ASP A 455 9.35 9.68 0.40
CA ASP A 455 10.74 9.50 0.81
C ASP A 455 10.77 8.98 2.26
N PRO A 456 11.19 7.72 2.53
CA PRO A 456 11.18 7.18 3.89
C PRO A 456 12.12 7.90 4.86
N PHE A 457 13.09 8.67 4.37
CA PHE A 457 14.09 9.36 5.18
C PHE A 457 13.61 10.73 5.68
N MET A 458 12.49 11.23 5.16
CA MET A 458 11.91 12.51 5.58
C MET A 458 10.70 12.30 6.50
N GLY A 459 10.93 12.31 7.81
CA GLY A 459 9.88 12.19 8.83
C GLY A 459 9.31 13.54 9.27
N PHE A 460 8.24 13.49 10.05
CA PHE A 460 7.57 14.63 10.69
C PHE A 460 7.84 14.71 12.20
N TYR A 461 8.32 13.64 12.83
CA TYR A 461 8.61 13.58 14.26
C TYR A 461 10.09 13.26 14.55
N HIS A 462 10.60 12.16 14.02
CA HIS A 462 12.00 11.79 14.24
C HIS A 462 12.95 12.74 13.50
N GLN A 463 13.92 13.28 14.23
CA GLN A 463 14.97 14.12 13.66
C GLN A 463 15.70 13.43 12.50
N LEU A 464 15.98 14.23 11.46
CA LEU A 464 16.81 13.84 10.33
C LEU A 464 18.20 13.46 10.82
N ARG A 465 18.54 12.17 10.70
CA ARG A 465 19.87 11.63 10.95
C ARG A 465 20.29 10.81 9.74
N PHE A 466 21.54 10.96 9.32
CA PHE A 466 22.08 10.28 8.15
C PHE A 466 21.78 8.76 8.20
N GLY A 467 21.18 8.24 7.11
CA GLY A 467 20.93 6.82 6.91
C GLY A 467 19.79 6.20 7.73
N ARG A 468 18.95 7.01 8.40
CA ARG A 468 17.82 6.51 9.21
C ARG A 468 16.48 6.86 8.52
N PRO A 469 15.62 5.88 8.20
CA PRO A 469 14.34 6.14 7.53
C PRO A 469 13.34 6.76 8.52
N ALA A 470 13.41 8.08 8.71
CA ALA A 470 12.67 8.82 9.73
C ALA A 470 11.14 8.66 9.61
N LEU A 471 10.56 8.75 8.41
CA LEU A 471 9.13 8.58 8.22
C LEU A 471 8.66 7.18 8.59
N ALA A 472 9.42 6.15 8.19
CA ALA A 472 9.10 4.77 8.54
C ALA A 472 9.11 4.57 10.06
N LEU A 473 9.96 5.31 10.78
CA LEU A 473 10.03 5.25 12.23
C LEU A 473 8.91 6.02 12.92
N ASP A 474 8.45 7.12 12.33
CA ASP A 474 7.28 7.87 12.79
C ASP A 474 6.03 7.00 12.70
N LEU A 475 5.75 6.47 11.50
CA LEU A 475 4.65 5.52 11.28
C LEU A 475 4.78 4.28 12.16
N MET A 476 6.00 3.83 12.45
CA MET A 476 6.21 2.66 13.29
C MET A 476 5.72 2.85 14.73
N GLU A 477 5.69 4.09 15.25
CA GLU A 477 5.42 4.34 16.66
C GLU A 477 4.06 3.77 17.12
N GLU A 478 2.99 3.94 16.33
CA GLU A 478 1.67 3.41 16.66
C GLU A 478 1.62 1.86 16.62
N PHE A 479 2.49 1.23 15.83
CA PHE A 479 2.51 -0.22 15.62
C PHE A 479 3.52 -0.99 16.46
N ARG A 480 4.50 -0.33 17.10
CA ARG A 480 5.48 -1.01 17.98
C ARG A 480 4.83 -1.93 19.01
N PRO A 481 3.92 -1.45 19.87
CA PRO A 481 3.22 -2.32 20.83
C PRO A 481 2.38 -3.40 20.15
N LEU A 482 1.77 -3.07 19.01
CA LEU A 482 0.80 -3.94 18.36
C LEU A 482 1.43 -5.08 17.58
N ILE A 483 2.60 -4.88 16.98
CA ILE A 483 3.24 -5.86 16.09
C ILE A 483 4.53 -6.36 16.70
N ALA A 484 5.53 -5.49 16.87
CA ALA A 484 6.86 -5.89 17.28
C ALA A 484 6.89 -6.43 18.73
N ASP A 485 6.37 -5.66 19.69
CA ASP A 485 6.35 -6.05 21.09
C ASP A 485 5.47 -7.28 21.30
N SER A 486 4.29 -7.30 20.67
CA SER A 486 3.38 -8.45 20.68
C SER A 486 4.02 -9.72 20.10
N ALA A 487 4.80 -9.61 19.02
CA ALA A 487 5.51 -10.75 18.43
C ALA A 487 6.61 -11.28 19.37
N VAL A 488 7.34 -10.40 20.06
CA VAL A 488 8.34 -10.81 21.06
C VAL A 488 7.68 -11.52 22.23
N ILE A 489 6.62 -10.93 22.81
CA ILE A 489 5.85 -11.55 23.90
C ILE A 489 5.35 -12.92 23.47
N THR A 490 4.79 -13.04 22.25
CA THR A 490 4.31 -14.30 21.70
C THR A 490 5.43 -15.32 21.55
N ALA A 491 6.56 -14.93 20.96
CA ALA A 491 7.70 -15.82 20.73
C ALA A 491 8.23 -16.43 22.04
N ILE A 492 8.28 -15.64 23.11
CA ILE A 492 8.70 -16.07 24.45
C ILE A 492 7.62 -16.95 25.10
N ASN A 493 6.38 -16.46 25.16
CA ASN A 493 5.28 -17.12 25.87
C ASN A 493 4.86 -18.46 25.24
N THR A 494 5.17 -18.66 23.95
CA THR A 494 4.92 -19.91 23.22
C THR A 494 6.17 -20.78 23.04
N ARG A 495 7.31 -20.37 23.62
CA ARG A 495 8.61 -21.07 23.51
C ARG A 495 9.09 -21.25 22.06
N MET A 496 8.70 -20.37 21.14
CA MET A 496 9.30 -20.33 19.80
C MET A 496 10.75 -19.83 19.86
N VAL A 497 11.07 -19.03 20.88
CA VAL A 497 12.43 -18.63 21.22
C VAL A 497 12.66 -18.92 22.69
N THR A 498 13.71 -19.67 22.98
CA THR A 498 14.12 -20.11 24.31
C THR A 498 15.50 -19.56 24.64
N ALA A 499 15.92 -19.68 25.90
CA ALA A 499 17.19 -19.14 26.38
C ALA A 499 18.44 -19.66 25.63
N ASP A 500 18.39 -20.89 25.11
CA ASP A 500 19.46 -21.53 24.34
C ASP A 500 19.54 -21.03 22.88
N CYS A 501 18.62 -20.15 22.46
CA CYS A 501 18.63 -19.53 21.13
C CYS A 501 19.52 -18.28 21.02
N PHE A 502 20.35 -18.00 22.03
CA PHE A 502 21.16 -16.78 22.09
C PHE A 502 22.64 -17.07 22.15
N VAL A 503 23.41 -16.26 21.43
CA VAL A 503 24.87 -16.23 21.47
C VAL A 503 25.31 -14.94 22.14
N ARG A 504 26.15 -15.06 23.18
CA ARG A 504 26.74 -13.93 23.91
C ARG A 504 28.18 -13.73 23.47
N THR A 505 28.52 -12.52 23.01
CA THR A 505 29.88 -12.14 22.63
C THR A 505 30.26 -10.86 23.37
N GLY A 506 31.14 -10.96 24.37
CA GLY A 506 31.39 -9.85 25.30
C GLY A 506 30.10 -9.44 26.02
N SER A 507 29.75 -8.15 25.98
CA SER A 507 28.49 -7.63 26.52
C SER A 507 27.30 -7.69 25.55
N ALA A 508 27.50 -8.19 24.32
CA ALA A 508 26.49 -8.23 23.29
C ALA A 508 25.74 -9.56 23.26
N VAL A 509 24.42 -9.50 23.16
CA VAL A 509 23.53 -10.66 22.99
C VAL A 509 22.95 -10.63 21.58
N SER A 510 22.98 -11.77 20.89
CA SER A 510 22.44 -11.94 19.54
C SER A 510 21.69 -13.26 19.41
N LEU A 511 20.70 -13.32 18.51
CA LEU A 511 19.97 -14.54 18.20
C LEU A 511 20.79 -15.46 17.29
N ASP A 512 20.83 -16.75 17.63
CA ASP A 512 21.32 -17.79 16.73
C ASP A 512 20.33 -18.03 15.56
N LYS A 513 20.64 -18.99 14.69
CA LYS A 513 19.75 -19.33 13.56
C LYS A 513 18.37 -19.79 14.02
N ARG A 514 18.27 -20.59 15.09
CA ARG A 514 17.00 -21.12 15.60
C ARG A 514 16.14 -20.01 16.19
N GLY A 515 16.72 -19.15 17.03
CA GLY A 515 16.05 -18.00 17.63
C GLY A 515 15.55 -17.01 16.59
N ARG A 516 16.36 -16.74 15.56
CA ARG A 516 15.95 -15.88 14.44
C ARG A 516 14.76 -16.43 13.70
N THR A 517 14.78 -17.72 13.34
CA THR A 517 13.65 -18.39 12.69
C THR A 517 12.40 -18.39 13.57
N GLY A 518 12.54 -18.63 14.87
CA GLY A 518 11.45 -18.56 15.84
C GLY A 518 10.81 -17.18 15.92
N LEU A 519 11.64 -16.12 15.99
CA LEU A 519 11.13 -14.75 16.01
C LEU A 519 10.50 -14.32 14.67
N ILE A 520 11.10 -14.68 13.54
CA ILE A 520 10.50 -14.44 12.20
C ILE A 520 9.12 -15.07 12.14
N ARG A 521 8.98 -16.32 12.59
CA ARG A 521 7.68 -17.01 12.61
C ARG A 521 6.64 -16.26 13.45
N ALA A 522 7.00 -15.84 14.66
CA ALA A 522 6.09 -15.09 15.53
C ALA A 522 5.70 -13.73 14.92
N TYR A 523 6.66 -13.04 14.29
CA TYR A 523 6.43 -11.76 13.62
C TYR A 523 5.49 -11.90 12.40
N GLU A 524 5.75 -12.86 11.50
CA GLU A 524 4.89 -13.08 10.32
C GLU A 524 3.48 -13.54 10.71
N GLN A 525 3.36 -14.40 11.73
CA GLN A 525 2.04 -14.76 12.27
C GLN A 525 1.28 -13.54 12.79
N ARG A 526 1.99 -12.58 13.39
CA ARG A 526 1.38 -11.33 13.85
C ARG A 526 0.97 -10.44 12.68
N MET A 527 1.80 -10.33 11.64
CA MET A 527 1.49 -9.58 10.42
C MET A 527 0.24 -10.08 9.70
N ASP A 528 0.00 -11.40 9.71
CA ASP A 528 -1.15 -12.05 9.08
C ASP A 528 -2.41 -12.05 9.95
N ALA A 529 -2.28 -11.72 11.24
CA ALA A 529 -3.40 -11.68 12.18
C ALA A 529 -4.41 -10.60 11.77
N LEU A 530 -5.70 -10.95 11.78
CA LEU A 530 -6.78 -10.03 11.46
C LEU A 530 -7.16 -9.18 12.68
N VAL A 531 -7.26 -7.87 12.49
CA VAL A 531 -7.75 -6.92 13.49
C VAL A 531 -8.82 -6.03 12.86
N THR A 532 -9.75 -5.55 13.69
CA THR A 532 -10.81 -4.62 13.27
C THR A 532 -10.25 -3.21 13.23
N HIS A 533 -10.41 -2.51 12.10
CA HIS A 533 -10.00 -1.11 12.01
C HIS A 533 -10.92 -0.24 12.87
N PRO A 534 -10.41 0.57 13.81
CA PRO A 534 -11.25 1.30 14.76
C PRO A 534 -12.16 2.33 14.09
N LEU A 535 -11.69 2.94 12.99
CA LEU A 535 -12.43 3.95 12.24
C LEU A 535 -13.34 3.35 11.15
N PHE A 536 -12.99 2.18 10.61
CA PHE A 536 -13.65 1.63 9.41
C PHE A 536 -14.51 0.39 9.71
N GLY A 537 -14.41 -0.18 10.91
CA GLY A 537 -15.25 -1.30 11.37
C GLY A 537 -14.95 -2.67 10.75
N TYR A 538 -14.25 -2.74 9.61
CA TYR A 538 -13.93 -4.01 8.96
C TYR A 538 -12.66 -4.70 9.51
N ARG A 539 -12.54 -6.01 9.28
CA ARG A 539 -11.37 -6.82 9.66
C ARG A 539 -10.37 -6.96 8.52
N VAL A 540 -9.11 -6.61 8.78
CA VAL A 540 -7.97 -6.75 7.84
C VAL A 540 -6.71 -7.18 8.57
N SER A 541 -5.70 -7.69 7.84
CA SER A 541 -4.42 -8.07 8.42
C SER A 541 -3.60 -6.85 8.84
N TYR A 542 -2.70 -7.00 9.82
CA TYR A 542 -1.75 -5.94 10.18
C TYR A 542 -0.91 -5.48 8.99
N ARG A 543 -0.47 -6.40 8.13
CA ARG A 543 0.24 -6.06 6.89
C ARG A 543 -0.52 -5.03 6.06
N ARG A 544 -1.81 -5.23 5.89
CA ARG A 544 -2.66 -4.33 5.12
C ARG A 544 -2.91 -3.01 5.85
N ILE A 545 -2.99 -3.03 7.18
CA ILE A 545 -3.18 -1.81 7.99
C ILE A 545 -1.97 -0.89 7.88
N LEU A 546 -0.74 -1.42 7.86
CA LEU A 546 0.45 -0.59 7.65
C LEU A 546 0.34 0.21 6.34
N GLU A 547 -0.09 -0.44 5.27
CA GLU A 547 -0.29 0.22 3.98
C GLU A 547 -1.44 1.22 4.01
N ILE A 548 -2.59 0.85 4.59
CA ILE A 548 -3.75 1.75 4.72
C ILE A 548 -3.34 3.00 5.49
N GLN A 549 -2.67 2.87 6.64
CA GLN A 549 -2.27 4.00 7.47
C GLN A 549 -1.24 4.90 6.77
N ALA A 550 -0.25 4.32 6.10
CA ALA A 550 0.67 5.11 5.26
C ALA A 550 -0.08 5.85 4.13
N ARG A 551 -1.09 5.24 3.49
CA ARG A 551 -1.94 5.88 2.48
C ARG A 551 -2.86 6.95 3.08
N MET A 552 -3.33 6.78 4.30
CA MET A 552 -4.10 7.82 5.00
C MET A 552 -3.21 9.01 5.35
N LEU A 553 -1.97 8.77 5.79
CA LEU A 553 -0.99 9.84 5.97
C LEU A 553 -0.69 10.58 4.66
N ALA A 554 -0.57 9.86 3.54
CA ALA A 554 -0.37 10.47 2.22
C ALA A 554 -1.50 11.45 1.87
N ARG A 555 -2.76 11.09 2.13
CA ARG A 555 -3.92 11.97 1.94
C ARG A 555 -3.88 13.21 2.83
N VAL A 556 -3.31 13.09 4.03
CA VAL A 556 -3.14 14.24 4.93
C VAL A 556 -2.04 15.17 4.42
N VAL A 557 -0.94 14.61 3.94
CA VAL A 557 0.16 15.35 3.34
C VAL A 557 -0.26 16.09 2.06
N THR A 558 -1.10 15.47 1.23
CA THR A 558 -1.63 16.08 0.00
C THR A 558 -2.83 17.01 0.22
N GLY A 559 -3.32 17.11 1.47
CA GLY A 559 -4.44 17.98 1.84
C GLY A 559 -5.83 17.44 1.48
N GLU A 560 -5.94 16.17 1.10
CA GLU A 560 -7.23 15.51 0.84
C GLU A 560 -8.01 15.22 2.14
N VAL A 561 -7.29 14.98 3.24
CA VAL A 561 -7.85 14.79 4.58
C VAL A 561 -7.13 15.74 5.53
N PRO A 562 -7.81 16.56 6.35
CA PRO A 562 -7.13 17.60 7.11
C PRO A 562 -6.30 17.10 8.30
N ARG A 563 -6.59 15.91 8.86
CA ARG A 563 -5.82 15.34 9.99
C ARG A 563 -5.64 13.83 9.89
N TYR A 564 -4.53 13.35 10.44
CA TYR A 564 -4.21 11.93 10.54
C TYR A 564 -4.83 11.31 11.80
N ALA A 565 -5.53 10.19 11.64
CA ALA A 565 -6.09 9.40 12.73
C ALA A 565 -5.22 8.16 12.97
N GLY A 566 -4.44 8.17 14.05
CA GLY A 566 -3.54 7.06 14.38
C GLY A 566 -4.27 5.76 14.67
N PHE A 567 -3.64 4.64 14.34
CA PHE A 567 -4.26 3.33 14.52
C PHE A 567 -4.22 2.87 15.98
N GLU A 568 -5.39 2.54 16.55
CA GLU A 568 -5.52 2.11 17.94
C GLU A 568 -6.34 0.82 18.06
N THR A 569 -5.97 -0.03 19.01
CA THR A 569 -6.76 -1.25 19.31
C THR A 569 -7.56 -1.14 20.61
N ARG A 570 -8.80 -1.66 20.52
CA ARG A 570 -9.72 -2.11 21.58
C ARG A 570 -9.16 -2.27 22.99
#